data_AF-A0A401T9Q6-F1
#
_entry.id   AF-A0A401T9Q6-F1
#
_cell.length_a   1.000
_cell.length_b   1.000
_cell.length_c   1.000
_cell.angle_alpha   90.00
_cell.angle_beta   90.00
_cell.angle_gamma   90.00
#
_symmetry.space_group_name_H-M   'P 1'
#
loop_
_entity.id
_entity.type
_entity.pdbx_description
1 polymer ?
#
loop_
_entity_poly.entity_id
_entity_poly.type
_entity_poly.pdbx_seq_one_letter_code
_entity_poly.pdbx_strand_id
1 'polypeptide(L)'
;MVRGVEIGELLEGGVKVLVQTYGMHLPEYVTLPLHHRNPMVTGTSVLGVKFDGGVILAADMLGSYGSMARFRNIPRLMKVNDNMVLGASGDYADYQYLKQAIEQMM
;
A
#
# COMPACT_ATOMS: atom_id res chain seq x y z
N MET A 1 -2.19 -3.63 -15.28
CA MET A 1 -3.59 -3.24 -15.01
C MET A 1 -4.15 -4.20 -13.97
N VAL A 2 -3.94 -3.90 -12.69
CA VAL A 2 -4.41 -4.73 -11.58
C VAL A 2 -5.52 -3.94 -10.89
N ARG A 3 -6.69 -4.57 -10.72
CA ARG A 3 -7.94 -3.98 -10.26
C ARG A 3 -8.10 -4.27 -8.77
N GLY A 4 -8.47 -3.28 -7.97
CA GLY A 4 -8.89 -3.46 -6.57
C GLY A 4 -7.85 -3.07 -5.52
N VAL A 5 -8.33 -2.52 -4.40
CA VAL A 5 -7.72 -2.76 -3.09
C VAL A 5 -8.24 -4.13 -2.67
N GLU A 6 -7.41 -5.16 -2.82
CA GLU A 6 -7.73 -6.45 -2.22
C GLU A 6 -7.23 -6.45 -0.78
N ILE A 7 -8.16 -6.59 0.17
CA ILE A 7 -7.90 -7.30 1.41
C ILE A 7 -7.76 -8.77 1.04
N GLY A 8 -6.59 -9.14 0.51
CA GLY A 8 -6.27 -10.52 0.13
C GLY A 8 -6.12 -11.40 1.38
N GLU A 9 -6.92 -12.45 1.43
CA GLU A 9 -7.18 -13.33 2.57
C GLU A 9 -5.95 -13.99 3.21
N LEU A 10 -6.16 -14.29 4.49
CA LEU A 10 -5.49 -15.29 5.33
C LEU A 10 -4.83 -16.42 4.53
N LEU A 11 -3.54 -16.28 4.28
CA LEU A 11 -2.74 -17.41 3.82
C LEU A 11 -2.31 -18.19 5.06
N GLU A 12 -2.72 -19.46 5.14
CA GLU A 12 -2.40 -20.37 6.24
C GLU A 12 -0.95 -20.19 6.69
N GLY A 13 -0.78 -19.81 7.97
CA GLY A 13 0.52 -19.41 8.55
C GLY A 13 0.52 -18.05 9.26
N GLY A 14 -0.53 -17.22 9.11
CA GLY A 14 -0.78 -16.06 9.99
C GLY A 14 -0.20 -14.71 9.54
N VAL A 15 0.48 -14.62 8.40
CA VAL A 15 1.05 -13.35 7.89
C VAL A 15 0.07 -12.63 6.95
N LYS A 16 -0.22 -11.35 7.19
CA LYS A 16 -1.17 -10.50 6.45
C LYS A 16 -0.47 -9.43 5.62
N VAL A 17 -0.94 -9.19 4.40
CA VAL A 17 -0.43 -8.14 3.51
C VAL A 17 -1.56 -7.18 3.14
N LEU A 18 -1.33 -5.88 3.35
CA LEU A 18 -2.27 -4.83 2.94
C LEU A 18 -1.69 -4.06 1.75
N VAL A 19 -2.41 -4.05 0.62
CA VAL A 19 -2.01 -3.29 -0.58
C VAL A 19 -3.04 -2.23 -0.94
N GLN A 20 -2.65 -0.96 -0.87
CA GLN A 20 -3.46 0.15 -1.38
C GLN A 20 -3.16 0.40 -2.87
N THR A 21 -4.20 0.46 -3.72
CA THR A 21 -4.09 0.80 -5.15
C THR A 21 -5.02 1.98 -5.51
N TYR A 22 -4.76 2.63 -6.65
CA TYR A 22 -5.56 3.77 -7.11
C TYR A 22 -6.70 3.30 -8.04
N GLY A 23 -7.96 3.65 -7.71
CA GLY A 23 -9.13 3.50 -8.58
C GLY A 23 -10.18 2.46 -8.15
N MET A 24 -11.30 2.96 -7.61
CA MET A 24 -12.67 2.40 -7.51
C MET A 24 -13.13 1.65 -6.24
N HIS A 25 -14.46 1.73 -6.06
CA HIS A 25 -15.36 1.45 -4.92
C HIS A 25 -15.14 0.09 -4.22
N LEU A 26 -15.14 0.12 -2.88
CA LEU A 26 -14.89 -1.04 -2.00
C LEU A 26 -16.22 -1.69 -1.55
N PRO A 27 -16.30 -3.02 -1.38
CA PRO A 27 -17.27 -3.61 -0.47
C PRO A 27 -16.89 -3.30 0.98
N GLU A 28 -17.90 -3.27 1.84
CA GLU A 28 -17.91 -2.65 3.16
C GLU A 28 -17.07 -3.39 4.21
N TYR A 29 -15.74 -3.23 4.19
CA TYR A 29 -14.88 -3.52 5.34
C TYR A 29 -13.57 -2.70 5.19
N VAL A 30 -13.47 -1.59 5.95
CA VAL A 30 -12.42 -0.55 5.91
C VAL A 30 -12.54 0.46 4.75
N THR A 31 -13.60 1.28 4.77
CA THR A 31 -13.67 2.49 3.94
C THR A 31 -13.05 3.68 4.69
N LEU A 32 -11.72 3.79 4.67
CA LEU A 32 -11.08 5.08 4.96
C LEU A 32 -11.30 5.98 3.73
N PRO A 33 -11.73 7.23 3.90
CA PRO A 33 -12.13 8.03 2.76
C PRO A 33 -10.92 8.40 1.89
N LEU A 34 -10.85 7.80 0.70
CA LEU A 34 -9.89 8.13 -0.36
C LEU A 34 -10.31 9.46 -1.00
N HIS A 35 -9.81 10.57 -0.45
CA HIS A 35 -10.29 11.90 -0.79
C HIS A 35 -9.64 12.55 -2.03
N HIS A 36 -8.61 11.95 -2.63
CA HIS A 36 -7.89 12.59 -3.73
C HIS A 36 -8.32 12.07 -5.11
N ARG A 37 -9.16 12.83 -5.82
CA ARG A 37 -9.54 12.57 -7.22
C ARG A 37 -8.41 12.88 -8.24
N ASN A 38 -7.40 13.65 -7.82
CA ASN A 38 -6.27 14.05 -8.66
C ASN A 38 -4.96 13.82 -7.88
N PRO A 39 -4.28 12.67 -8.05
CA PRO A 39 -3.12 12.34 -7.25
C PRO A 39 -1.92 13.23 -7.65
N MET A 40 -1.21 13.75 -6.67
CA MET A 40 -0.12 14.73 -6.91
C MET A 40 1.24 14.06 -6.99
N VAL A 41 1.58 13.24 -5.99
CA VAL A 41 2.85 12.50 -5.95
C VAL A 41 2.52 11.03 -5.94
N THR A 42 2.90 10.33 -7.01
CA THR A 42 2.53 8.92 -7.18
C THR A 42 3.71 7.99 -7.03
N GLY A 43 3.45 6.85 -6.38
CA GLY A 43 4.27 5.66 -6.40
C GLY A 43 3.95 4.74 -7.56
N THR A 44 4.93 3.91 -7.94
CA THR A 44 4.73 2.87 -8.94
C THR A 44 4.19 1.59 -8.28
N SER A 45 4.62 0.42 -8.73
CA SER A 45 4.09 -0.87 -8.27
C SER A 45 4.75 -1.36 -6.99
N VAL A 46 3.97 -2.11 -6.20
CA VAL A 46 4.46 -2.96 -5.12
C VAL A 46 4.35 -4.41 -5.59
N LEU A 47 5.43 -5.17 -5.44
CA LEU A 47 5.47 -6.60 -5.77
C LEU A 47 5.48 -7.43 -4.49
N GLY A 48 4.70 -8.49 -4.47
CA GLY A 48 4.64 -9.46 -3.38
C GLY A 48 4.83 -10.88 -3.90
N VAL A 49 5.64 -11.68 -3.22
CA VAL A 49 5.86 -13.10 -3.52
C VAL A 49 5.59 -13.92 -2.25
N LYS A 50 4.71 -14.92 -2.38
CA LYS A 50 4.48 -15.95 -1.36
C LYS A 50 5.41 -17.14 -1.63
N PHE A 51 6.00 -17.67 -0.57
CA PHE A 51 6.78 -18.91 -0.61
C PHE A 51 6.52 -19.74 0.64
N ASP A 52 7.05 -20.95 0.69
CA ASP A 52 6.93 -21.80 1.87
C ASP A 52 7.70 -21.20 3.05
N GLY A 53 6.99 -20.88 4.14
CA GLY A 53 7.55 -20.19 5.30
C GLY A 53 7.39 -18.67 5.32
N GLY A 54 6.74 -18.03 4.33
CA GLY A 54 6.40 -16.61 4.45
C GLY A 54 6.07 -15.84 3.17
N VAL A 55 6.21 -14.52 3.27
CA VAL A 55 5.96 -13.58 2.16
C VAL A 55 7.09 -12.54 2.09
N ILE A 56 7.43 -12.12 0.88
CA ILE A 56 8.34 -11.00 0.61
C ILE A 56 7.56 -9.90 -0.11
N LEU A 57 7.80 -8.64 0.28
CA LEU A 57 7.30 -7.46 -0.40
C LEU A 57 8.47 -6.57 -0.83
N ALA A 58 8.38 -6.02 -2.03
CA ALA A 58 9.36 -5.11 -2.60
C ALA A 58 8.67 -3.96 -3.33
N ALA A 59 9.24 -2.77 -3.20
CA ALA A 59 8.78 -1.56 -3.89
C ALA A 59 9.96 -0.63 -4.14
N ASP A 60 9.84 0.25 -5.13
CA ASP A 60 10.80 1.33 -5.36
C ASP A 60 10.63 2.47 -4.33
N MET A 61 11.59 3.40 -4.30
CA MET A 61 11.58 4.56 -3.40
C MET A 61 11.30 5.89 -4.12
N LEU A 62 10.73 5.84 -5.33
CA LEU A 62 10.54 6.99 -6.22
C LEU A 62 9.13 7.62 -6.12
N GLY A 63 9.04 8.87 -5.70
CA GLY A 63 7.84 9.70 -5.84
C GLY A 63 7.86 10.52 -7.12
N SER A 64 6.88 10.27 -7.99
CA SER A 64 6.73 10.97 -9.27
C SER A 64 5.68 12.07 -9.19
N TYR A 65 6.00 13.26 -9.67
CA TYR A 65 5.05 14.37 -9.86
C TYR A 65 4.81 14.54 -11.36
N GLY A 66 3.72 13.97 -11.87
CA GLY A 66 3.53 13.80 -13.31
C GLY A 66 4.66 12.97 -13.91
N SER A 67 5.32 13.49 -14.94
CA SER A 67 6.49 12.84 -15.59
C SER A 67 7.82 13.05 -14.87
N MET A 68 7.85 13.84 -13.79
CA MET A 68 9.09 14.15 -13.07
C MET A 68 9.34 13.19 -11.91
N ALA A 69 10.49 12.51 -11.95
CA ALA A 69 11.06 11.74 -10.84
C ALA A 69 11.56 12.67 -9.72
N ARG A 70 10.63 13.22 -8.93
CA ARG A 70 10.88 14.33 -8.00
C ARG A 70 11.53 13.89 -6.70
N PHE A 71 11.06 12.80 -6.10
CA PHE A 71 11.53 12.32 -4.80
C PHE A 71 12.15 10.93 -4.97
N ARG A 72 13.42 10.74 -4.60
CA ARG A 72 14.15 9.48 -4.85
C ARG A 72 14.34 8.58 -3.64
N ASN A 73 13.85 9.00 -2.47
CA ASN A 73 14.09 8.31 -1.21
C ASN A 73 12.85 8.35 -0.31
N ILE A 74 11.69 7.96 -0.84
CA ILE A 74 10.45 7.90 -0.08
C ILE A 74 9.97 6.44 0.06
N PRO A 75 9.92 5.88 1.29
CA PRO A 75 9.47 4.51 1.51
C PRO A 75 7.95 4.42 1.39
N ARG A 76 7.46 3.34 0.78
CA ARG A 76 6.02 3.02 0.66
C ARG A 76 5.64 1.64 1.20
N LEU A 77 6.58 1.01 1.92
CA LEU A 77 6.38 -0.21 2.68
C LEU A 77 6.50 0.11 4.17
N MET A 78 5.62 -0.45 4.98
CA MET A 78 5.59 -0.28 6.42
C MET A 78 5.37 -1.64 7.10
N LYS A 79 6.20 -1.97 8.09
CA LYS A 79 5.91 -3.07 9.01
C LYS A 79 4.79 -2.62 9.95
N VAL A 80 3.66 -3.33 9.94
CA VAL A 80 2.52 -3.05 10.84
C VAL A 80 2.69 -3.81 12.15
N ASN A 81 2.99 -5.10 12.10
CA ASN A 81 3.35 -5.91 13.27
C ASN A 81 4.24 -7.08 12.84
N ASP A 82 4.53 -8.02 13.73
CA ASP A 82 5.42 -9.16 13.42
C ASP A 82 4.89 -10.07 12.31
N ASN A 83 3.57 -10.08 12.10
CA ASN A 83 2.90 -10.89 11.11
C ASN A 83 2.17 -10.04 10.06
N MET A 84 2.50 -8.75 9.89
CA MET A 84 1.80 -7.89 8.95
C MET A 84 2.69 -6.81 8.35
N VAL A 85 2.62 -6.67 7.03
CA VAL A 85 3.29 -5.63 6.27
C VAL A 85 2.27 -4.94 5.36
N LEU A 86 2.36 -3.61 5.30
CA LEU A 86 1.58 -2.76 4.41
C LEU A 86 2.48 -2.26 3.27
N GLY A 87 1.95 -2.31 2.05
CA GLY A 87 2.51 -1.65 0.88
C GLY A 87 1.48 -0.77 0.21
N ALA A 88 1.89 0.38 -0.31
CA ALA A 88 0.98 1.28 -1.02
C ALA A 88 1.54 1.69 -2.39
N SER A 89 0.64 1.72 -3.37
CA SER A 89 0.84 2.27 -4.72
C SER A 89 -0.14 3.43 -4.93
N GLY A 90 0.08 4.24 -5.97
CA GLY A 90 -0.77 5.41 -6.23
C GLY A 90 -0.34 6.63 -5.42
N ASP A 91 -1.28 7.39 -4.87
CA ASP A 91 -0.99 8.65 -4.20
C ASP A 91 -0.21 8.44 -2.88
N TYR A 92 0.91 9.13 -2.74
CA TYR A 92 1.74 9.07 -1.55
C TYR A 92 1.05 9.71 -0.33
N ALA A 93 0.17 10.69 -0.54
CA ALA A 93 -0.60 11.30 0.55
C ALA A 93 -1.56 10.30 1.21
N ASP A 94 -2.21 9.45 0.43
CA ASP A 94 -3.09 8.39 0.94
C ASP A 94 -2.29 7.36 1.75
N TYR A 95 -1.10 6.98 1.28
CA TYR A 95 -0.17 6.14 2.06
C TYR A 95 0.18 6.75 3.41
N GLN A 96 0.50 8.05 3.46
CA GLN A 96 0.85 8.73 4.70
C GLN A 96 -0.34 8.78 5.68
N TYR A 97 -1.55 9.01 5.16
CA TYR A 97 -2.76 9.00 5.98
C TYR A 97 -3.02 7.60 6.56
N LEU A 98 -2.98 6.55 5.73
CA LEU A 98 -3.15 5.17 6.16
C LEU A 98 -2.10 4.75 7.20
N LYS A 99 -0.83 5.11 6.96
CA LYS A 99 0.26 4.89 7.90
C LYS A 99 -0.05 5.51 9.26
N GLN A 100 -0.45 6.78 9.29
CA GLN A 100 -0.78 7.46 10.55
C GLN A 100 -1.97 6.83 11.26
N ALA A 101 -3.04 6.49 10.53
CA ALA A 101 -4.21 5.86 11.10
C ALA A 101 -3.87 4.49 11.74
N ILE A 102 -3.04 3.68 11.06
CA ILE A 102 -2.59 2.39 11.58
C ILE A 102 -1.68 2.58 12.79
N GLU A 103 -0.73 3.50 12.74
CA GLU A 103 0.17 3.79 13.88
C GLU A 103 -0.59 4.27 15.13
N GLN A 104 -1.75 4.93 14.96
CA GLN A 104 -2.61 5.33 16.09
C GLN A 104 -3.40 4.17 16.69
N MET A 105 -3.61 3.09 15.94
CA MET A 105 -4.36 1.91 16.39
C MET A 105 -3.44 0.85 17.02
N MET A 106 -2.13 1.03 16.94
CA MET A 106 -1.10 0.18 17.56
C MET A 106 -0.81 0.62 18.99
#